data_AF-A0A1F5TQF2-F1
#
_entry.id   AF-A0A1F5TQF2-F1
#
_cell.length_a   1.000
_cell.length_b   1.000
_cell.length_c   1.000
_cell.angle_alpha   90.00
_cell.angle_beta   90.00
_cell.angle_gamma   90.00
#
_symmetry.space_group_name_H-M   'P 1'
#
loop_
_entity.id
_entity.type
_entity.pdbx_description
1 polymer ?
#
loop_
_entity_poly.entity_id
_entity_poly.type
_entity_poly.pdbx_seq_one_letter_code
_entity_poly.pdbx_strand_id
1 'polypeptide(L)' 'MDKVDLIIFKQAYIAQAKRCFCCGQPCIFNPNGFKMIDKNFYCQSCQDDELRDVEELLNRETHPTIN' A
#
# COMPACT_ATOMS: atom_id res chain seq x y z
N MET A 1 -10.79 8.02 7.92
CA MET A 1 -9.83 7.40 8.86
C MET A 1 -10.07 8.02 10.22
N ASP A 2 -10.25 7.20 11.26
CA ASP A 2 -10.52 7.69 12.61
C ASP A 2 -9.28 8.32 13.24
N LYS A 3 -9.44 9.16 14.27
CA LYS A 3 -8.30 9.81 14.96
C LYS A 3 -7.34 8.79 15.56
N VAL A 4 -7.85 7.65 16.02
CA VAL A 4 -7.05 6.55 16.59
C VAL A 4 -6.17 5.91 15.52
N ASP A 5 -6.75 5.62 14.35
CA ASP A 5 -6.00 5.06 13.21
C ASP A 5 -4.87 5.99 12.77
N LEU A 6 -5.11 7.31 12.74
CA LEU A 6 -4.09 8.29 12.38
C LEU A 6 -2.89 8.28 13.33
N ILE A 7 -3.12 8.07 14.63
CA ILE A 7 -2.04 7.97 15.63
C ILE A 7 -1.22 6.70 15.41
N ILE A 8 -1.90 5.55 15.23
CA ILE A 8 -1.24 4.26 14.97
C ILE A 8 -0.42 4.35 13.67
N PHE A 9 -1.00 4.94 12.63
CA PHE A 9 -0.35 5.12 11.34
C PHE A 9 0.91 5.98 11.45
N LYS A 10 0.84 7.09 12.20
CA LYS A 10 1.99 7.96 12.44
C LYS A 10 3.09 7.28 13.26
N GLN A 11 2.73 6.44 14.23
CA GLN A 11 3.68 5.65 14.99
C GLN A 11 4.42 4.63 14.10
N ALA A 12 3.69 3.90 13.26
CA ALA A 12 4.28 2.96 12.30
C ALA A 12 5.26 3.66 11.35
N TYR A 13 4.86 4.80 10.79
CA TYR A 13 5.71 5.61 9.90
C TYR A 13 7.01 6.08 10.58
N ILE A 14 6.95 6.48 11.85
CA ILE A 14 8.15 6.87 12.62
C ILE A 14 9.02 5.65 12.92
N ALA A 15 8.41 4.53 13.35
CA ALA A 15 9.12 3.29 13.66
C ALA A 15 9.85 2.73 12.44
N GLN A 16 9.29 2.91 11.24
CA GLN A 16 9.87 2.50 9.97
C GLN A 16 10.83 3.57 9.38
N ALA A 17 11.34 4.46 10.22
CA ALA A 17 12.30 5.52 9.86
C ALA A 17 11.85 6.39 8.68
N LYS A 18 10.54 6.62 8.53
CA LYS A 18 9.93 7.43 7.45
C LYS A 18 10.20 6.86 6.05
N ARG A 19 10.41 5.55 5.94
CA ARG A 19 10.72 4.85 4.70
C ARG A 19 9.65 3.82 4.39
N CYS A 20 9.40 3.63 3.10
CA CYS A 20 8.52 2.57 2.63
C CYS A 20 9.11 1.18 2.94
N PHE A 21 8.29 0.26 3.45
CA PHE A 21 8.68 -1.12 3.70
C PHE A 21 9.12 -1.86 2.42
N CYS A 22 8.41 -1.64 1.30
CA CYS A 22 8.69 -2.32 0.02
C CYS A 22 9.98 -1.81 -0.65
N CYS A 23 10.09 -0.50 -0.94
CA CYS A 23 11.21 0.04 -1.72
C CYS A 23 12.31 0.71 -0.88
N GLY A 24 12.14 0.86 0.43
CA GLY A 24 13.10 1.50 1.33
C GLY A 24 13.29 3.02 1.12
N GLN A 25 12.60 3.62 0.15
CA GLN A 25 12.72 5.04 -0.17
C GLN A 25 12.09 5.89 0.94
N PRO A 26 12.67 7.06 1.26
CA PRO A 26 12.03 8.02 2.16
C PRO A 26 10.73 8.51 1.52
N CYS A 27 9.68 8.64 2.33
CA CYS A 27 8.36 9.09 1.88
C CYS A 27 7.91 10.27 2.73
N ILE A 28 7.08 11.15 2.16
CA ILE A 28 6.40 12.20 2.94
C ILE A 28 5.18 11.56 3.57
N PHE A 29 4.86 11.87 4.84
CA PHE A 29 3.65 11.37 5.48
C PHE A 29 2.39 12.03 4.88
N ASN A 30 1.47 11.23 4.37
CA ASN A 30 0.20 11.66 3.77
C ASN A 30 -0.91 10.66 4.14
N PRO A 31 -1.66 10.91 5.22
CA PRO A 31 -2.62 9.95 5.74
C PRO A 31 -3.78 9.65 4.77
N ASN A 32 -3.96 10.45 3.72
CA ASN A 32 -4.98 10.23 2.69
C ASN A 32 -4.46 9.49 1.45
N GLY A 33 -3.14 9.35 1.30
CA GLY A 33 -2.48 8.74 0.14
C GLY A 33 -1.73 7.46 0.46
N PHE A 34 -1.82 6.96 1.70
CA PHE A 34 -1.10 5.76 2.11
C PHE A 34 -2.00 4.70 2.75
N LYS A 35 -1.75 3.44 2.39
CA LYS A 35 -2.24 2.25 3.09
C LYS A 35 -1.22 1.78 4.12
N MET A 36 -1.74 1.31 5.24
CA MET A 36 -1.00 0.55 6.23
C MET A 36 -1.58 -0.85 6.27
N ILE A 37 -0.72 -1.84 6.02
CA ILE A 37 -1.06 -3.27 6.02
C ILE A 37 -0.18 -3.91 7.07
N ASP A 38 -0.78 -4.63 8.03
CA ASP A 38 -0.07 -5.30 9.12
C ASP A 38 0.98 -4.42 9.85
N LYS A 39 0.63 -3.15 10.09
CA LYS A 39 1.48 -2.14 10.76
C LYS A 39 2.72 -1.71 9.95
N ASN A 40 2.83 -2.13 8.68
CA ASN A 40 3.86 -1.68 7.77
C ASN A 40 3.34 -0.54 6.88
N PHE A 41 4.23 0.42 6.59
CA PHE A 41 3.93 1.59 5.79
C PHE A 41 4.47 1.41 4.36
N TYR A 42 3.62 1.67 3.37
CA TYR A 42 3.96 1.54 1.96
C TYR A 42 3.82 2.89 1.26
N CYS A 43 4.71 3.24 0.34
CA CYS A 43 4.52 4.44 -0.46
C CYS A 43 3.38 4.24 -1.47
N GLN A 44 2.83 5.33 -2.00
CA GLN A 44 1.72 5.26 -2.96
C GLN A 44 2.11 4.44 -4.20
N SER A 45 3.32 4.64 -4.72
CA SER A 45 3.84 3.88 -5.86
C SER A 45 3.87 2.37 -5.61
N CYS A 46 4.32 1.92 -4.42
CA CYS A 46 4.37 0.50 -4.09
C CYS A 46 3.00 -0.09 -3.72
N GLN A 47 2.02 0.74 -3.38
CA GLN A 47 0.64 0.27 -3.20
C GLN A 47 -0.07 0.03 -4.53
N ASP A 48 0.25 0.84 -5.54
CA ASP A 48 -0.26 0.66 -6.90
C ASP A 48 0.28 -0.62 -7.56
N ASP A 49 1.50 -1.05 -7.24
CA ASP A 49 2.07 -2.30 -7.77
C ASP A 49 1.28 -3.54 -7.31
N GLU A 50 0.90 -3.65 -6.03
CA GLU A 50 0.08 -4.79 -5.56
C GLU A 50 -1.35 -4.79 -6.14
N LEU A 51 -1.92 -3.62 -6.45
CA LEU A 51 -3.24 -3.52 -7.08
C LEU A 51 -3.20 -3.87 -8.56
N ARG A 52 -2.12 -3.49 -9.28
CA ARG A 52 -1.96 -3.85 -10.69
C ARG A 52 -1.82 -5.34 -10.89
N ASP A 53 -1.07 -6.05 -10.06
CA ASP A 53 -0.92 -7.50 -10.19
C ASP A 53 -2.25 -8.23 -9.98
N VAL A 54 -3.08 -7.77 -9.04
CA VAL A 54 -4.41 -8.33 -8.80
C VAL A 54 -5.40 -7.97 -9.92
N GLU A 55 -5.37 -6.73 -10.44
CA GLU A 55 -6.17 -6.34 -11.61
C GLU A 55 -5.75 -7.10 -12.87
N GLU A 56 -4.46 -7.36 -13.08
CA GLU A 56 -3.98 -8.13 -14.23
C GLU A 56 -4.41 -9.60 -14.13
N LEU A 57 -4.40 -10.19 -12.94
CA LEU A 57 -4.91 -11.55 -12.69
C LEU A 57 -6.43 -11.64 -12.91
N LEU A 58 -7.21 -10.69 -12.39
CA LEU A 58 -8.67 -10.63 -12.59
C LEU A 58 -9.05 -10.41 -14.06
N ASN A 59 -8.26 -9.62 -14.80
CA ASN A 59 -8.46 -9.42 -16.23
C ASN A 59 -8.00 -10.62 -17.09
N ARG A 60 -7.15 -11.51 -16.58
CA ARG A 60 -6.80 -12.77 -17.27
C ARG A 60 -7.85 -13.87 -17.08
N GLU A 61 -8.66 -13.82 -16.01
CA GLU A 61 -9.75 -14.77 -15.78
C GLU A 61 -11.02 -14.46 -16.62
N THR A 62 -11.08 -13.34 -17.33
CA THR A 62 -12.23 -12.97 -18.19
C THR A 62 -12.16 -13.47 -19.64
N HIS A 63 -11.18 -14.30 -19.99
CA HIS A 63 -11.25 -15.11 -21.21
C HIS A 63 -11.53 -16.59 -20.88
N PRO A 64 -12.80 -17.02 -20.83
CA PRO A 64 -13.12 -18.39 -21.18
C PRO A 64 -12.89 -18.52 -22.70
N THR A 65 -11.68 -18.86 -23.14
CA THR A 65 -11.56 -19.53 -24.45
C THR A 65 -12.14 -20.94 -24.28
N ILE A 66 -13.46 -21.01 -24.41
CA ILE A 66 -14.16 -22.21 -24.85
C ILE A 66 -13.89 -22.31 -26.36
N ASN A 67 -13.38 -23.48 -26.75
CA ASN A 67 -12.98 -23.97 -28.08
C ASN A 67 -11.58 -23.64 -28.57
#